data_AF-A0A1F6E618-F1
#
_entry.id   AF-A0A1F6E618-F1
#
_cell.length_a   1.000
_cell.length_b   1.000
_cell.length_c   1.000
_cell.angle_alpha   90.00
_cell.angle_beta   90.00
_cell.angle_gamma   90.00
#
_symmetry.space_group_name_H-M   'P 1'
#
loop_
_entity.id
_entity.type
_entity.pdbx_description
1 polymer ?
#
loop_
_entity_poly.entity_id
_entity_poly.type
_entity_poly.pdbx_seq_one_letter_code
_entity_poly.pdbx_strand_id
1 'polypeptide(L)'
;MRYLALAFLPALLPEVVFAQTLSVVTGVFNILVGLMLVAAFLMFFGALIGWFVRRGAWPSYRDEMIHIMEWAVVVMFVLVVLLMLVHFVQVYKAAAAFVFGIIIFLAIVWVIMTVATAKPKKDADEH
;
A
#
# COMPACT_ATOMS: atom_id res chain seq x y z
N MET A 1 -36.90 -12.30 27.39
CA MET A 1 -36.18 -11.32 26.54
C MET A 1 -34.76 -11.02 27.03
N ARG A 2 -34.49 -10.83 28.33
CA ARG A 2 -33.13 -10.56 28.88
C ARG A 2 -32.08 -11.66 28.59
N TYR A 3 -32.47 -12.93 28.55
CA TYR A 3 -31.53 -14.05 28.32
C TYR A 3 -31.11 -14.25 26.85
N LEU A 4 -31.93 -13.78 25.89
CA LEU A 4 -31.58 -13.81 24.47
C LEU A 4 -30.52 -12.77 24.12
N ALA A 5 -30.54 -11.61 24.78
CA ALA A 5 -29.54 -10.55 24.60
C ALA A 5 -28.14 -10.97 25.11
N LEU A 6 -28.07 -11.77 26.18
CA LEU A 6 -26.79 -12.27 26.70
C LEU A 6 -26.18 -13.36 25.81
N ALA A 7 -26.99 -14.19 25.16
CA ALA A 7 -26.52 -15.24 24.25
C ALA A 7 -26.01 -14.67 22.91
N PHE A 8 -26.50 -13.50 22.49
CA PHE A 8 -26.09 -12.82 21.28
C PHE A 8 -24.80 -11.99 21.45
N LEU A 9 -24.45 -11.66 22.70
CA LEU A 9 -23.26 -10.89 23.06
C LEU A 9 -21.96 -11.57 22.59
N PRO A 10 -21.66 -12.86 22.89
CA PRO A 10 -20.42 -13.50 22.45
C PRO A 10 -20.29 -13.67 20.94
N ALA A 11 -21.40 -13.65 20.18
CA ALA A 11 -21.36 -13.70 18.72
C ALA A 11 -20.97 -12.35 18.09
N LEU A 12 -21.31 -11.23 18.74
CA LEU A 12 -20.96 -9.88 18.28
C LEU A 12 -19.60 -9.39 18.77
N LEU A 13 -19.09 -9.92 19.90
CA LEU A 13 -17.76 -9.60 20.42
C LEU A 13 -16.63 -9.71 19.38
N PRO A 14 -16.50 -10.82 18.61
CA PRO A 14 -15.41 -10.92 17.64
C PRO A 14 -15.53 -9.86 16.55
N GLU A 15 -16.72 -9.59 16.02
CA GLU A 15 -16.92 -8.58 14.97
C GLU A 15 -16.54 -7.17 15.44
N VAL A 16 -16.88 -6.81 16.68
CA VAL A 16 -16.53 -5.51 17.28
C VAL A 16 -15.01 -5.38 17.44
N VAL A 17 -14.34 -6.44 17.88
CA VAL A 17 -12.87 -6.47 18.04
C VAL A 17 -12.16 -6.40 16.68
N PHE A 18 -12.66 -7.10 15.66
CA PHE A 18 -12.13 -7.02 14.29
C PHE A 18 -12.32 -5.63 13.67
N ALA A 19 -13.48 -5.00 13.86
CA ALA A 19 -13.71 -3.64 13.38
C ALA A 19 -12.77 -2.62 14.06
N GLN A 20 -12.54 -2.78 15.37
CA GLN A 20 -11.67 -1.89 16.13
C GLN A 20 -10.20 -2.02 15.72
N THR A 21 -9.71 -3.25 15.55
CA THR A 21 -8.33 -3.50 15.08
C THR A 21 -8.09 -2.94 13.67
N LEU A 22 -9.04 -3.13 12.74
CA LEU A 22 -8.92 -2.60 11.38
C LEU A 22 -8.91 -1.05 11.36
N SER A 23 -9.68 -0.41 12.25
CA SER A 23 -9.67 1.04 12.41
C SER A 23 -8.33 1.55 12.95
N VAL A 24 -7.75 0.85 13.93
CA VAL A 24 -6.44 1.22 14.51
C VAL A 24 -5.32 1.06 13.47
N VAL A 25 -5.28 -0.08 12.76
CA VAL A 25 -4.26 -0.36 11.75
C VAL A 25 -4.31 0.65 10.62
N THR A 26 -5.50 0.96 10.11
CA THR A 26 -5.64 1.96 9.04
C THR A 26 -5.34 3.38 9.51
N GLY A 27 -5.68 3.72 10.76
CA GLY A 27 -5.29 4.99 11.37
C GLY A 27 -3.78 5.16 11.48
N VAL A 28 -3.07 4.16 12.00
CA VAL A 28 -1.59 4.19 12.11
C VAL A 28 -0.94 4.23 10.72
N PHE A 29 -1.45 3.46 9.76
CA PHE A 29 -0.95 3.48 8.38
C PHE A 29 -1.08 4.87 7.75
N ASN A 30 -2.24 5.52 7.87
CA ASN A 30 -2.44 6.87 7.33
C ASN A 30 -1.48 7.90 7.95
N ILE A 31 -1.20 7.79 9.25
CA ILE A 31 -0.25 8.68 9.92
C ILE A 31 1.17 8.45 9.38
N LEU A 32 1.61 7.19 9.29
CA LEU A 32 2.95 6.85 8.81
C LEU A 32 3.14 7.27 7.34
N VAL A 33 2.19 6.93 6.47
CA VAL A 33 2.25 7.31 5.05
C VAL A 33 2.15 8.82 4.88
N GLY A 34 1.34 9.50 5.69
CA GLY A 34 1.29 10.96 5.73
C GLY A 34 2.62 11.58 6.13
N LEU A 35 3.30 11.05 7.14
CA LEU A 35 4.65 11.48 7.53
C LEU A 35 5.67 11.25 6.42
N MET A 36 5.63 10.10 5.75
CA MET A 36 6.48 9.81 4.60
C MET A 36 6.21 10.77 3.43
N LEU A 37 4.95 11.14 3.21
CA LEU A 37 4.57 12.11 2.18
C LEU A 37 5.16 13.48 2.49
N VAL A 38 5.08 13.93 3.75
CA VAL A 38 5.72 15.18 4.20
C VAL A 38 7.24 15.11 3.99
N ALA A 39 7.88 13.98 4.34
CA ALA A 39 9.30 13.79 4.11
C ALA A 39 9.67 13.86 2.62
N ALA A 40 8.84 13.27 1.74
CA ALA A 40 9.04 13.33 0.30
C ALA A 40 8.87 14.76 -0.25
N PHE A 41 7.92 15.54 0.28
CA PHE A 41 7.82 16.97 0.00
C PHE A 41 9.08 17.73 0.43
N LEU A 42 9.61 17.46 1.63
CA LEU A 42 10.85 18.08 2.10
C LEU A 42 12.05 17.71 1.22
N MET A 43 12.11 16.46 0.76
CA MET A 43 13.14 16.00 -0.19
C MET A 43 13.05 16.74 -1.52
N PHE A 44 11.83 16.90 -2.05
CA PHE A 44 11.59 17.65 -3.29
C PHE A 44 11.99 19.12 -3.16
N PHE A 45 11.49 19.83 -2.14
CA PHE A 45 11.81 21.23 -1.93
C PHE A 45 13.29 21.45 -1.56
N GLY A 46 13.89 20.53 -0.82
CA GLY A 46 15.32 20.55 -0.51
C GLY A 46 16.18 20.42 -1.78
N ALA A 47 15.84 19.49 -2.66
CA ALA A 47 16.50 19.34 -3.95
C ALA A 47 16.26 20.55 -4.87
N LEU A 48 15.05 21.10 -4.88
CA LEU A 48 14.70 22.30 -5.66
C LEU A 48 15.50 23.53 -5.22
N ILE A 49 15.60 23.77 -3.91
CA ILE A 49 16.43 24.85 -3.35
C ILE A 49 17.89 24.60 -3.69
N GLY A 50 18.38 23.36 -3.52
CA GLY A 50 19.75 22.97 -3.88
C GLY A 50 20.07 23.23 -5.35
N TRP A 51 19.14 22.95 -6.24
CA TRP A 51 19.25 23.25 -7.67
C TRP A 51 19.31 24.75 -7.95
N PHE A 52 18.48 25.56 -7.28
CA PHE A 52 18.49 27.02 -7.43
C PHE A 52 19.77 27.67 -6.89
N VAL A 53 20.29 27.20 -5.76
CA VAL A 53 21.53 27.72 -5.15
C VAL A 53 22.74 27.35 -6.01
N ARG A 54 22.72 26.18 -6.66
CA ARG A 54 23.82 25.68 -7.51
C ARG A 54 23.78 26.19 -8.96
N ARG A 55 23.09 27.29 -9.26
CA ARG A 55 22.97 27.81 -10.64
C ARG A 55 24.31 28.08 -11.35
N GLY A 56 25.42 28.26 -10.62
CA GLY A 56 26.77 28.44 -11.17
C GLY A 56 27.69 27.21 -11.20
N ALA A 57 27.30 26.06 -10.63
CA ALA A 57 28.17 24.88 -10.46
C ALA A 57 28.01 23.83 -11.59
N TRP A 58 27.96 24.29 -12.84
CA TRP A 58 27.80 23.46 -14.03
C TRP A 58 29.02 22.53 -14.25
N PRO A 59 28.89 21.26 -14.68
CA PRO A 59 27.67 20.54 -15.10
C PRO A 59 27.20 19.42 -14.14
N SER A 60 28.09 18.83 -13.33
CA SER A 60 27.84 17.56 -12.63
C SER A 60 26.85 17.65 -11.47
N TYR A 61 26.80 18.76 -10.74
CA TYR A 61 25.98 18.88 -9.53
C TYR A 61 24.52 19.25 -9.79
N ARG A 62 24.18 19.68 -11.01
CA ARG A 62 22.83 20.14 -11.35
C ARG A 62 21.94 18.97 -11.74
N ASP A 63 22.49 17.99 -12.47
CA ASP A 63 21.78 16.79 -12.91
C ASP A 63 21.42 15.87 -11.74
N GLU A 64 22.31 15.77 -10.74
CA GLU A 64 22.04 15.02 -9.52
C GLU A 64 20.82 15.56 -8.74
N MET A 65 20.68 16.89 -8.65
CA MET A 65 19.52 17.50 -7.97
C MET A 65 18.22 17.27 -8.74
N ILE A 66 18.27 17.28 -10.08
CA ILE A 66 17.11 16.94 -10.92
C ILE A 66 16.71 15.48 -10.70
N HIS A 67 17.68 14.57 -10.64
CA HIS A 67 17.41 13.16 -10.38
C HIS A 67 16.75 12.94 -9.01
N ILE A 68 17.21 13.64 -7.97
CA ILE A 68 16.58 13.59 -6.64
C ILE A 68 15.15 14.16 -6.68
N MET A 69 14.90 15.22 -7.46
CA MET A 69 13.54 15.75 -7.64
C MET A 69 12.62 14.74 -8.33
N GLU A 70 13.10 14.05 -9.37
CA GLU A 70 12.32 13.01 -10.06
C GLU A 70 11.93 11.88 -9.09
N TRP A 71 12.88 11.38 -8.31
CA TRP A 71 12.61 10.37 -7.29
C TRP A 71 11.62 10.84 -6.24
N ALA A 72 11.76 12.07 -5.75
CA ALA A 72 10.83 12.63 -4.78
C ALA A 72 9.40 12.69 -5.33
N VAL A 73 9.22 13.10 -6.59
CA VAL A 73 7.89 13.13 -7.25
C VAL A 73 7.32 11.71 -7.43
N VAL A 74 8.14 10.74 -7.83
CA VAL A 74 7.71 9.33 -7.96
C VAL A 74 7.25 8.78 -6.62
N VAL A 75 8.02 9.00 -5.55
CA VAL A 75 7.66 8.56 -4.19
C VAL A 75 6.38 9.25 -3.73
N MET A 76 6.25 10.58 -3.93
CA MET A 76 5.04 11.32 -3.60
C MET A 76 3.82 10.76 -4.34
N PHE A 77 3.94 10.48 -5.63
CA PHE A 77 2.87 9.90 -6.43
C PHE A 77 2.42 8.54 -5.87
N VAL A 78 3.37 7.65 -5.57
CA VAL A 78 3.07 6.32 -5.00
C VAL A 78 2.36 6.45 -3.64
N LEU A 79 2.85 7.32 -2.75
CA LEU A 79 2.25 7.51 -1.42
C LEU A 79 0.83 8.10 -1.51
N VAL A 80 0.58 9.05 -2.42
CA VAL A 80 -0.75 9.60 -2.66
C VAL A 80 -1.71 8.53 -3.17
N VAL A 81 -1.27 7.68 -4.10
CA VAL A 81 -2.09 6.56 -4.62
C VAL A 81 -2.42 5.58 -3.50
N LEU A 82 -1.46 5.24 -2.63
CA LEU A 82 -1.70 4.37 -1.48
C LEU A 82 -2.72 4.96 -0.50
N LEU A 83 -2.61 6.25 -0.17
CA LEU A 83 -3.57 6.94 0.68
C LEU A 83 -4.96 6.96 0.06
N MET A 84 -5.06 7.22 -1.24
CA MET A 84 -6.32 7.20 -1.97
C MET A 84 -6.98 5.82 -1.92
N LEU A 85 -6.19 4.75 -2.09
CA LEU A 85 -6.67 3.38 -2.04
C LEU A 85 -7.16 2.99 -0.64
N VAL A 86 -6.43 3.36 0.41
CA VAL A 86 -6.88 3.13 1.80
C VAL A 86 -8.15 3.91 2.10
N HIS A 87 -8.22 5.17 1.69
CA HIS A 87 -9.41 5.98 1.85
C HIS A 87 -10.61 5.38 1.11
N PHE A 88 -10.39 4.88 -0.11
CA PHE A 88 -11.42 4.19 -0.89
C PHE A 88 -11.95 2.94 -0.17
N VAL A 89 -11.08 2.14 0.44
CA VAL A 89 -11.49 0.98 1.25
C VAL A 89 -12.30 1.40 2.48
N GLN A 90 -11.92 2.49 3.13
CA GLN A 90 -12.61 2.99 4.33
C GLN A 90 -14.01 3.54 4.02
N VAL A 91 -14.14 4.30 2.93
CA VAL A 91 -15.40 4.96 2.54
C VAL A 91 -16.34 4.00 1.83
N TYR A 92 -15.83 3.18 0.90
CA TYR A 92 -16.64 2.31 0.04
C TYR A 92 -16.44 0.83 0.38
N LYS A 93 -16.55 0.46 1.67
CA LYS A 93 -16.28 -0.90 2.18
C LYS A 93 -16.90 -2.03 1.34
N ALA A 94 -18.15 -1.86 0.91
CA ALA A 94 -18.87 -2.86 0.09
C ALA A 94 -18.30 -2.97 -1.34
N ALA A 95 -18.02 -1.84 -1.99
CA ALA A 95 -17.45 -1.84 -3.35
C ALA A 95 -15.98 -2.29 -3.34
N ALA A 96 -15.22 -1.87 -2.32
CA ALA A 96 -13.84 -2.30 -2.12
C ALA A 96 -13.76 -3.81 -1.92
N ALA A 97 -14.60 -4.40 -1.06
CA ALA A 97 -14.64 -5.84 -0.85
C ALA A 97 -14.94 -6.61 -2.15
N PHE A 98 -15.81 -6.08 -3.00
CA PHE A 98 -16.10 -6.69 -4.31
C PHE A 98 -14.91 -6.62 -5.27
N VAL A 99 -14.27 -5.45 -5.39
CA VAL A 99 -13.10 -5.25 -6.28
C VAL A 99 -11.90 -6.08 -5.81
N PHE A 100 -11.55 -6.02 -4.52
CA PHE A 100 -10.47 -6.84 -3.96
C PHE A 100 -10.79 -8.33 -4.04
N GLY A 101 -12.05 -8.71 -3.84
CA GLY A 101 -12.51 -10.09 -4.00
C GLY A 101 -12.26 -10.63 -5.41
N ILE A 102 -12.58 -9.85 -6.45
CA ILE A 102 -12.30 -10.24 -7.85
C ILE A 102 -10.80 -10.37 -8.09
N ILE A 103 -9.99 -9.40 -7.63
CA ILE A 103 -8.54 -9.42 -7.83
C ILE A 103 -7.91 -10.65 -7.15
N ILE A 104 -8.29 -10.91 -5.89
CA ILE A 104 -7.79 -12.06 -5.12
C ILE A 104 -8.25 -13.37 -5.77
N PHE A 105 -9.50 -13.45 -6.23
CA PHE A 105 -10.01 -14.63 -6.93
C PHE A 105 -9.20 -14.91 -8.20
N LEU A 106 -8.95 -13.90 -9.03
CA LEU A 106 -8.14 -14.04 -10.25
C LEU A 106 -6.69 -14.46 -9.91
N ALA A 107 -6.11 -13.89 -8.86
CA ALA A 107 -4.77 -14.26 -8.40
C ALA A 107 -4.72 -15.73 -7.94
N ILE A 108 -5.72 -16.19 -7.18
CA ILE A 108 -5.84 -17.59 -6.75
C ILE A 108 -6.02 -18.51 -7.96
N VAL A 109 -6.90 -18.16 -8.91
CA VAL A 109 -7.09 -18.94 -10.14
C VAL A 109 -5.80 -19.03 -10.93
N TRP A 110 -5.05 -17.93 -11.06
CA TRP A 110 -3.74 -17.93 -11.73
C TRP A 110 -2.71 -18.83 -11.01
N VAL A 111 -2.64 -18.76 -9.67
CA VAL A 111 -1.78 -19.63 -8.87
C VAL A 111 -2.18 -21.11 -9.04
N ILE A 112 -3.47 -21.43 -9.00
CA ILE A 112 -3.96 -22.80 -9.22
C ILE A 112 -3.61 -23.27 -10.63
N MET A 113 -3.80 -22.44 -11.66
CA MET A 113 -3.47 -22.78 -13.04
C MET A 113 -1.97 -23.01 -13.22
N THR A 114 -1.12 -22.17 -12.62
CA THR A 114 0.34 -22.34 -12.69
C THR A 114 0.83 -23.57 -11.93
N VAL A 115 0.26 -23.88 -10.76
CA VAL A 115 0.59 -25.10 -10.00
C VAL A 115 0.05 -26.35 -10.70
N ALA A 116 -1.16 -26.32 -11.25
CA ALA A 116 -1.77 -27.46 -11.94
C ALA A 116 -1.10 -27.75 -13.30
N THR A 117 -0.52 -26.74 -13.95
CA THR A 117 0.24 -26.90 -15.20
C THR A 117 1.74 -27.08 -14.99
N ALA A 118 2.24 -26.95 -13.75
CA ALA A 118 3.60 -27.29 -13.40
C ALA A 118 3.79 -28.81 -13.53
N LYS A 119 4.29 -29.23 -14.69
CA LYS A 119 4.78 -30.60 -14.88
C LYS A 119 5.86 -30.87 -13.83
N PRO A 120 5.85 -32.02 -13.14
CA PRO A 120 6.98 -32.41 -12.31
C PRO A 120 8.22 -32.38 -13.20
N LYS A 121 9.20 -31.57 -12.82
CA LYS A 121 10.53 -31.61 -13.41
C LYS A 121 11.02 -33.01 -13.09
N LYS A 122 10.99 -33.89 -14.10
CA LYS A 122 11.50 -35.25 -14.01
C LYS A 122 12.98 -35.09 -13.70
N ASP A 123 13.38 -35.58 -12.53
CA ASP A 123 14.77 -35.71 -12.15
C ASP A 123 15.54 -36.32 -13.32
N ALA A 124 16.59 -35.63 -13.74
CA ALA A 124 17.60 -36.14 -14.65
C ALA A 124 18.96 -35.66 -14.12
N ASP A 125 19.21 -36.01 -12.86
CA ASP A 125 20.54 -36.48 -12.45
C ASP A 125 20.60 -37.95 -12.87
N GLU A 126 21.09 -38.22 -14.08
CA GLU A 126 21.76 -39.48 -14.43
C GLU A 126 22.48 -39.32 -15.78
N HIS A 127 23.80 -39.58 -15.73
CA HIS A 127 24.83 -39.61 -16.78
C HIS A 127 25.72 -38.37 -16.92
#